data_AF-A0A7D9N456-F1
#
_entry.id   AF-A0A7D9N456-F1
#
_cell.length_a   1.000
_cell.length_b   1.000
_cell.length_c   1.000
_cell.angle_alpha   90.00
_cell.angle_beta   90.00
_cell.angle_gamma   90.00
#
_symmetry.space_group_name_H-M   'P 1'
#
loop_
_entity.id
_entity.type
_entity.pdbx_description
1 polymer ?
#
loop_
_entity_poly.entity_id
_entity_poly.type
_entity_poly.pdbx_seq_one_letter_code
_entity_poly.pdbx_strand_id
1 'polypeptide(L)'
;MNSIKKFLKWIFGLLLINFAGLILITLYSAYYSFGTMIFGVHTEAAIKDFWNTEFITAVPFIIGVNLLAISTALFRMYKNKKKKTLS
;
A
#
# COMPACT_ATOMS: atom_id res chain seq x y z
N MET A 1 23.07 -10.53 -13.22
CA MET A 1 21.60 -10.66 -13.03
C MET A 1 20.89 -9.76 -14.04
N ASN A 2 20.10 -10.37 -14.93
CA ASN A 2 19.47 -9.70 -16.08
C ASN A 2 18.60 -8.50 -15.62
N SER A 3 18.57 -7.39 -16.39
CA SER A 3 17.86 -6.15 -16.02
C SER A 3 16.39 -6.40 -15.67
N ILE A 4 15.75 -7.29 -16.44
CA ILE A 4 14.36 -7.75 -16.23
C ILE A 4 14.16 -8.39 -14.85
N LYS A 5 15.10 -9.24 -14.41
CA LYS A 5 15.00 -9.91 -13.09
C LYS A 5 15.07 -8.91 -11.93
N LYS A 6 15.86 -7.83 -12.07
CA LYS A 6 15.91 -6.76 -11.06
C LYS A 6 14.60 -5.97 -10.99
N PHE A 7 14.02 -5.67 -12.15
CA PHE A 7 12.75 -4.97 -12.23
C PHE A 7 11.59 -5.79 -11.65
N LEU A 8 11.49 -7.07 -12.02
CA LEU A 8 10.48 -7.99 -11.46
C LEU A 8 10.62 -8.13 -9.94
N LYS A 9 11.84 -8.25 -9.42
CA LYS A 9 12.07 -8.30 -7.97
C LYS A 9 11.60 -7.02 -7.26
N TRP A 10 11.78 -5.86 -7.90
CA TRP A 10 11.31 -4.59 -7.36
C TRP A 10 9.78 -4.50 -7.35
N ILE A 11 9.12 -4.87 -8.45
CA ILE A 11 7.65 -4.94 -8.51
C ILE A 11 7.12 -5.90 -7.44
N PHE A 12 7.70 -7.10 -7.33
CA PHE A 12 7.25 -8.09 -6.37
C PHE A 12 7.40 -7.59 -4.92
N GLY A 13 8.50 -6.89 -4.61
CA GLY A 13 8.66 -6.22 -3.32
C GLY A 13 7.58 -5.18 -3.06
N LEU A 14 7.24 -4.36 -4.07
CA LEU A 14 6.17 -3.37 -3.96
C LEU A 14 4.79 -4.01 -3.76
N LEU A 15 4.51 -5.13 -4.45
CA LEU A 15 3.29 -5.91 -4.26
C LEU A 15 3.19 -6.46 -2.84
N LEU A 16 4.28 -7.02 -2.29
CA LEU A 16 4.30 -7.52 -0.92
C LEU A 16 4.05 -6.42 0.11
N ILE A 17 4.61 -5.22 -0.07
CA ILE A 17 4.39 -4.09 0.83
C ILE A 17 2.92 -3.66 0.80
N ASN A 18 2.34 -3.52 -0.40
CA ASN A 18 0.93 -3.18 -0.55
C ASN A 18 0.04 -4.26 0.08
N PHE A 19 0.34 -5.54 -0.17
CA PHE A 19 -0.42 -6.66 0.38
C PHE A 19 -0.39 -6.70 1.92
N ALA A 20 0.79 -6.57 2.52
CA ALA A 20 0.94 -6.52 3.97
C ALA A 20 0.21 -5.32 4.58
N GLY A 21 0.31 -4.15 3.97
CA GLY A 21 -0.42 -2.97 4.42
C GLY A 21 -1.94 -3.12 4.31
N LEU A 22 -2.43 -3.69 3.23
CA LEU A 22 -3.87 -3.97 3.06
C LEU A 22 -4.39 -4.95 4.12
N ILE A 23 -3.63 -6.01 4.44
CA ILE A 23 -4.01 -6.92 5.54
C ILE A 23 -4.20 -6.15 6.86
N LEU A 24 -3.26 -5.27 7.19
CA LEU A 24 -3.34 -4.47 8.42
C LEU A 24 -4.53 -3.50 8.40
N ILE A 25 -4.80 -2.87 7.25
CA ILE A 25 -5.94 -1.97 7.07
C ILE A 25 -7.26 -2.73 7.19
N THR A 26 -7.35 -3.92 6.61
CA THR A 26 -8.52 -4.79 6.72
C THR A 26 -8.74 -5.23 8.16
N LEU A 27 -7.68 -5.63 8.88
CA LEU A 27 -7.79 -5.95 10.31
C LEU A 27 -8.24 -4.75 11.15
N TYR A 28 -7.70 -3.56 10.88
CA TYR A 28 -8.10 -2.32 11.53
C TYR A 28 -9.59 -2.00 11.27
N SER A 29 -10.01 -2.07 10.00
CA SER A 29 -11.37 -1.79 9.58
C SER A 29 -12.34 -2.82 10.18
N ALA A 30 -11.93 -4.09 10.24
CA ALA A 30 -12.72 -5.15 10.85
C ALA A 30 -12.89 -4.91 12.36
N TYR A 31 -11.82 -4.57 13.07
CA TYR A 31 -11.87 -4.25 14.50
C TYR A 31 -12.78 -3.05 14.76
N TYR A 32 -12.63 -1.96 14.00
CA TYR A 32 -13.41 -0.74 14.21
C TYR A 32 -14.89 -0.92 13.90
N SER A 33 -15.23 -1.65 12.83
CA SER A 33 -16.60 -1.74 12.33
C SER A 33 -17.37 -2.95 12.85
N PHE A 34 -16.73 -4.10 13.05
CA PHE A 34 -17.38 -5.28 13.64
C PHE A 34 -17.19 -5.36 15.16
N GLY A 35 -16.17 -4.71 15.71
CA GLY A 35 -16.01 -4.59 17.17
C GLY A 35 -17.19 -3.88 17.83
N THR A 36 -17.90 -3.01 17.11
CA THR A 36 -19.10 -2.33 17.62
C THR A 36 -20.35 -3.22 17.63
N MET A 37 -20.33 -4.40 17.01
CA MET A 37 -21.44 -5.37 17.09
C MET A 37 -21.66 -5.87 18.52
N ILE A 38 -20.64 -5.86 19.38
CA ILE A 38 -20.80 -6.18 20.81
C ILE A 38 -21.75 -5.21 21.53
N PHE A 39 -22.01 -4.04 20.95
CA PHE A 39 -22.95 -3.03 21.46
C PHE A 39 -24.33 -3.09 20.79
N GLY A 40 -24.64 -4.16 20.04
CA GLY A 40 -25.97 -4.40 19.47
C GLY A 40 -26.22 -3.75 18.10
N VAL A 41 -25.18 -3.33 17.39
CA VAL A 41 -25.29 -2.78 16.02
C VAL A 41 -25.70 -3.89 15.05
N HIS A 42 -26.70 -3.62 14.19
CA HIS A 42 -27.15 -4.56 13.16
C HIS A 42 -26.04 -4.86 12.13
N THR A 43 -25.96 -6.13 11.71
CA THR A 43 -24.95 -6.66 10.79
C THR A 43 -24.76 -5.82 9.52
N GLU A 44 -25.86 -5.30 8.96
CA GLU A 44 -25.83 -4.51 7.73
C GLU A 44 -25.12 -3.16 7.90
N ALA A 45 -25.31 -2.48 9.02
CA ALA A 45 -24.68 -1.19 9.29
C ALA A 45 -23.16 -1.35 9.46
N ALA A 46 -22.74 -2.38 10.20
CA ALA A 46 -21.33 -2.68 10.41
C ALA A 46 -20.60 -3.07 9.12
N ILE A 47 -21.24 -3.80 8.20
CA ILE A 47 -20.66 -4.10 6.88
C ILE A 47 -20.44 -2.82 6.07
N LYS A 48 -21.42 -1.90 6.08
CA LYS A 48 -21.29 -0.62 5.38
C LYS A 48 -20.15 0.22 5.95
N ASP A 49 -20.05 0.30 7.28
CA ASP A 49 -19.00 1.05 7.96
C ASP A 49 -17.62 0.42 7.75
N PHE A 50 -17.54 -0.91 7.67
CA PHE A 50 -16.32 -1.64 7.35
C PHE A 50 -15.77 -1.23 6.00
N TRP A 51 -16.58 -1.32 4.94
CA TRP A 51 -16.14 -0.94 3.59
C TRP A 51 -15.80 0.54 3.51
N ASN A 52 -16.56 1.42 4.15
CA ASN A 52 -16.25 2.84 4.17
C ASN A 52 -14.88 3.12 4.82
N THR A 53 -14.62 2.50 5.99
CA THR A 53 -13.35 2.62 6.71
C THR A 53 -12.19 2.04 5.89
N GLU A 54 -12.41 0.88 5.26
CA GLU A 54 -11.42 0.22 4.42
C GLU A 54 -11.08 1.09 3.20
N PHE A 55 -12.07 1.63 2.48
CA PHE A 55 -11.83 2.49 1.32
C PHE A 55 -11.11 3.79 1.68
N ILE A 56 -11.56 4.49 2.72
CA ILE A 56 -10.96 5.76 3.17
C ILE A 56 -9.50 5.56 3.61
N THR A 57 -9.16 4.40 4.14
CA THR A 57 -7.81 4.11 4.64
C THR A 57 -6.91 3.49 3.57
N ALA A 58 -7.43 2.53 2.79
CA ALA A 58 -6.67 1.79 1.77
C ALA A 58 -6.29 2.67 0.58
N VAL A 59 -7.18 3.54 0.10
CA VAL A 59 -6.91 4.35 -1.09
C VAL A 59 -5.72 5.30 -0.89
N PRO A 60 -5.67 6.13 0.17
CA PRO A 60 -4.50 6.97 0.44
C PRO A 60 -3.22 6.16 0.69
N PHE A 61 -3.32 5.00 1.35
CA PHE A 61 -2.18 4.12 1.60
C PHE A 61 -1.55 3.61 0.29
N ILE A 62 -2.36 3.03 -0.61
CA ILE A 62 -1.88 2.53 -1.90
C ILE A 62 -1.25 3.67 -2.70
N ILE A 63 -1.93 4.81 -2.80
CA ILE A 63 -1.41 5.98 -3.54
C ILE A 63 -0.07 6.43 -2.95
N GLY A 64 0.01 6.59 -1.63
CA GLY A 64 1.22 7.04 -0.94
C GLY A 64 2.40 6.11 -1.14
N VAL A 65 2.22 4.80 -0.91
CA VAL A 65 3.28 3.80 -1.08
C VAL A 65 3.79 3.74 -2.52
N ASN A 66 2.88 3.75 -3.50
CA ASN A 66 3.26 3.70 -4.91
C ASN A 66 3.97 4.99 -5.37
N LEU A 67 3.49 6.16 -4.96
CA LEU A 67 4.15 7.44 -5.25
C LEU A 67 5.57 7.46 -4.67
N LEU A 68 5.74 7.08 -3.40
CA LEU A 68 7.05 7.01 -2.75
C LEU A 68 8.00 6.05 -3.49
N ALA A 69 7.51 4.88 -3.89
CA ALA A 69 8.30 3.90 -4.63
C ALA A 69 8.75 4.43 -6.00
N ILE A 70 7.86 5.10 -6.73
CA ILE A 70 8.18 5.71 -8.03
C ILE A 70 9.17 6.87 -7.85
N SER A 71 8.93 7.77 -6.90
CA SER A 71 9.82 8.91 -6.63
C SER A 71 11.23 8.46 -6.25
N THR A 72 11.37 7.44 -5.42
CA THR A 72 12.68 6.88 -5.05
C THR A 72 13.37 6.19 -6.23
N ALA A 73 12.62 5.49 -7.09
CA ALA A 73 13.16 4.92 -8.32
C ALA A 73 13.69 6.00 -9.28
N LEU A 74 12.90 7.05 -9.53
CA LEU A 74 13.27 8.19 -10.36
C LEU A 74 14.50 8.92 -9.82
N PHE A 75 14.54 9.19 -8.52
CA PHE A 75 15.68 9.84 -7.88
C PHE A 75 16.97 9.03 -8.01
N ARG A 76 16.89 7.70 -7.84
CA ARG A 76 18.02 6.79 -8.03
C ARG A 76 18.51 6.82 -9.48
N MET A 77 17.59 6.83 -10.46
CA MET A 77 17.95 6.96 -11.88
C MET A 77 18.65 8.28 -12.17
N TYR A 78 18.14 9.39 -11.66
CA TYR A 78 18.73 10.72 -11.83
C TYR A 78 20.15 10.78 -11.25
N LYS A 79 20.35 10.32 -10.00
CA LYS A 79 21.66 10.28 -9.35
C LYS A 79 22.67 9.43 -10.13
N ASN A 80 22.23 8.28 -10.66
CA ASN A 80 23.09 7.39 -11.45
C ASN A 80 23.45 7.99 -12.82
N LYS A 81 22.54 8.75 -13.45
CA LYS A 81 22.86 9.52 -14.67
C LYS A 81 23.91 10.59 -14.38
N LYS A 82 23.71 11.43 -13.35
CA LYS A 82 24.66 12.49 -12.98
C LYS A 82 26.08 11.94 -12.70
N LYS A 83 26.18 10.80 -12.02
CA LYS A 83 27.48 10.16 -11.72
C LYS A 83 28.22 9.69 -12.98
N LYS A 84 27.51 9.23 -14.01
CA LYS A 84 28.10 8.82 -15.30
C LYS A 84 28.57 9.99 -16.16
N THR A 85 27.97 11.18 -16.01
CA THR A 85 28.36 12.36 -16.78
C THR A 85 29.60 13.05 -16.22
N LEU A 86 29.98 12.72 -14.97
CA LEU A 86 31.12 13.32 -14.25
C LEU A 86 32.33 12.36 -14.14
N SER A 87 32.26 11.16 -14.71
CA SER A 87 33.38 10.21 -14.79
C SER A 87 33.83 10.04 -16.23
#